data_AF-A0A531M617-F1
#
_entry.id   AF-A0A531M617-F1
#
_cell.length_a   1.000
_cell.length_b   1.000
_cell.length_c   1.000
_cell.angle_alpha   90.00
_cell.angle_beta   90.00
_cell.angle_gamma   90.00
#
_symmetry.space_group_name_H-M   'P 1'
#
loop_
_entity.id
_entity.type
_entity.pdbx_description
1 polymer ?
#
loop_
_entity_poly.entity_id
_entity_poly.type
_entity_poly.pdbx_seq_one_letter_code
_entity_poly.pdbx_strand_id
1 'polypeptide(L)'
;AVWSLARRNGSLYAGVQPAGLFRSDDDGATWSHIEGLQRHPSRKDWTPGGAGLILHSIVTHPRDKEQIWVGISSAGVFYTWDGGQTWEPRNRGTRADFLPEGQNYPEFGQCVHCLVMAPGKPDRLYQQNHCGMYRSDDGGKNWQSIEKGLPSTFGFPAATHPRDADTLFLLPLNGDSAGRYVP
;
A
#
# COMPACT_ATOMS: atom_id res chain seq x y z
N ALA A 1 14.60 -2.64 10.11
CA ALA A 1 14.72 -3.79 9.19
C ALA A 1 14.17 -3.40 7.81
N VAL A 2 14.70 -3.98 6.73
CA VAL A 2 14.15 -3.82 5.38
C VAL A 2 13.02 -4.83 5.18
N TRP A 3 11.88 -4.37 4.70
CA TRP A 3 10.66 -5.18 4.53
C TRP A 3 10.24 -5.34 3.08
N SER A 4 10.65 -4.42 2.20
CA SER A 4 10.31 -4.47 0.79
C SER A 4 11.40 -3.87 -0.07
N LEU A 5 11.51 -4.39 -1.29
CA LEU A 5 12.40 -3.89 -2.32
C LEU A 5 11.63 -3.75 -3.64
N ALA A 6 11.85 -2.66 -4.35
CA ALA A 6 11.34 -2.46 -5.71
C ALA A 6 12.46 -1.93 -6.60
N ARG A 7 12.52 -2.41 -7.85
CA ARG A 7 13.48 -1.92 -8.87
C ARG A 7 12.73 -1.19 -9.97
N ARG A 8 13.21 -0.02 -10.35
CA ARG A 8 12.66 0.73 -11.49
C ARG A 8 13.73 1.62 -12.14
N ASN A 9 13.86 1.52 -13.46
CA ASN A 9 14.72 2.39 -14.29
C ASN A 9 16.17 2.54 -13.77
N GLY A 10 16.75 1.47 -13.23
CA GLY A 10 18.11 1.48 -12.67
C GLY A 10 18.20 1.85 -11.18
N SER A 11 17.13 2.39 -10.59
CA SER A 11 17.06 2.67 -9.16
C SER A 11 16.45 1.50 -8.38
N LEU A 12 16.90 1.30 -7.15
CA LEU A 12 16.28 0.44 -6.15
C LEU A 12 15.60 1.31 -5.09
N TYR A 13 14.47 0.83 -4.57
CA TYR A 13 13.75 1.42 -3.46
C TYR A 13 13.61 0.40 -2.35
N ALA A 14 13.79 0.83 -1.10
CA ALA A 14 13.67 -0.02 0.08
C ALA A 14 12.68 0.58 1.07
N GLY A 15 11.67 -0.22 1.43
CA GLY A 15 10.71 0.09 2.48
C GLY A 15 11.16 -0.54 3.78
N VAL A 16 11.11 0.22 4.87
CA VAL A 16 11.66 -0.20 6.16
C VAL A 16 10.65 -0.10 7.30
N GLN A 17 11.07 -0.61 8.46
CA GLN A 17 10.43 -0.41 9.77
C GLN A 17 11.41 0.31 10.72
N PRO A 18 11.00 1.41 11.38
CA PRO A 18 9.73 2.13 11.21
C PRO A 18 9.52 2.69 9.80
N ALA A 19 8.27 2.91 9.37
CA ALA A 19 7.93 3.27 7.99
C ALA A 19 8.80 4.44 7.46
N GLY A 20 9.60 4.12 6.44
CA GLY A 20 10.49 5.02 5.74
C GLY A 20 10.85 4.43 4.38
N LEU A 21 11.24 5.30 3.45
CA LEU A 21 11.55 4.93 2.07
C LEU A 21 12.97 5.38 1.74
N PHE A 22 13.79 4.46 1.26
CA PHE A 22 15.15 4.73 0.81
C PHE A 22 15.27 4.43 -0.68
N ARG A 23 16.21 5.10 -1.34
CA ARG A 23 16.56 4.90 -2.75
C ARG A 23 18.05 4.66 -2.90
N SER A 24 18.41 3.77 -3.81
CA SER A 24 19.77 3.56 -4.29
C SER A 24 19.76 3.72 -5.81
N ASP A 25 20.81 4.35 -6.34
CA ASP A 25 21.04 4.53 -7.78
C ASP A 25 22.30 3.77 -8.26
N ASP A 26 22.87 2.95 -7.38
CA ASP A 26 24.13 2.22 -7.57
C ASP A 26 23.99 0.73 -7.18
N ASP A 27 22.86 0.14 -7.59
CA ASP A 27 22.53 -1.28 -7.39
C ASP A 27 22.60 -1.75 -5.91
N GLY A 28 22.32 -0.83 -4.99
CA GLY A 28 22.19 -1.11 -3.56
C GLY A 28 23.48 -0.91 -2.78
N ALA A 29 24.55 -0.39 -3.39
CA ALA A 29 25.81 -0.10 -2.71
C ALA A 29 25.67 1.07 -1.72
N THR A 30 24.93 2.12 -2.08
CA THR A 30 24.60 3.24 -1.19
C THR A 30 23.12 3.58 -1.24
N TRP A 31 22.62 4.12 -0.12
CA TRP A 31 21.19 4.41 0.06
C TRP A 31 20.98 5.81 0.62
N SER A 32 20.05 6.54 0.00
CA SER A 32 19.61 7.87 0.42
C SER A 32 18.16 7.81 0.90
N HIS A 33 17.85 8.50 1.99
CA HIS A 33 16.50 8.58 2.53
C HIS A 33 15.63 9.53 1.69
N ILE A 34 14.42 9.10 1.32
CA ILE A 34 13.39 9.95 0.70
C ILE A 34 12.60 10.62 1.83
N GLU A 35 13.02 11.82 2.19
CA GLU A 35 12.58 12.49 3.42
C GLU A 35 11.14 13.00 3.39
N GLY A 36 10.55 13.22 2.20
CA GLY A 36 9.22 13.81 2.07
C GLY A 36 8.14 13.03 2.83
N LEU A 37 8.23 11.69 2.83
CA LEU A 37 7.29 10.84 3.57
C LEU A 37 7.47 10.98 5.08
N GLN A 38 8.72 11.09 5.55
CA GLN A 38 9.03 11.30 6.97
C GLN A 38 8.62 12.70 7.45
N ARG A 39 8.61 13.69 6.56
CA ARG A 39 8.18 15.07 6.83
C ARG A 39 6.68 15.29 6.65
N HIS A 40 5.93 14.28 6.21
CA HIS A 40 4.50 14.42 5.97
C HIS A 40 3.76 14.91 7.25
N PRO A 41 2.84 15.89 7.17
CA PRO A 41 2.20 16.49 8.36
C PRO A 41 1.52 15.49 9.29
N SER A 42 0.92 14.43 8.74
CA SER A 42 0.24 13.38 9.52
C SER A 42 1.18 12.37 10.17
N ARG A 43 2.51 12.42 9.91
CA ARG A 43 3.47 11.38 10.33
C ARG A 43 3.43 11.10 11.83
N LYS A 44 3.22 12.15 12.62
CA LYS A 44 3.11 12.10 14.10
C LYS A 44 1.88 11.34 14.59
N ASP A 45 0.86 11.22 13.74
CA ASP A 45 -0.43 10.59 14.06
C ASP A 45 -0.49 9.14 13.56
N TRP A 46 0.57 8.63 12.92
CA TRP A 46 0.64 7.24 12.45
C TRP A 46 0.92 6.28 13.60
N THR A 47 -0.06 5.42 13.89
CA THR A 47 0.03 4.43 14.96
C THR A 47 0.46 3.07 14.40
N PRO A 48 1.47 2.40 15.00
CA PRO A 48 1.86 1.06 14.58
C PRO A 48 0.74 0.05 14.82
N GLY A 49 0.56 -0.90 13.90
CA GLY A 49 -0.26 -2.10 14.14
C GLY A 49 0.51 -3.14 14.96
N GLY A 50 -0.08 -4.34 15.10
CA GLY A 50 0.54 -5.43 15.89
C GLY A 50 1.92 -5.89 15.40
N ALA A 51 2.25 -5.68 14.12
CA ALA A 51 3.58 -5.96 13.55
C ALA A 51 4.53 -4.74 13.55
N GLY A 52 4.08 -3.58 14.04
CA GLY A 52 4.79 -2.32 13.96
C GLY A 52 4.31 -1.43 12.80
N LEU A 53 5.01 -0.32 12.59
CA LEU A 53 4.73 0.65 11.52
C LEU A 53 5.67 0.38 10.34
N ILE A 54 5.18 -0.28 9.29
CA ILE A 54 6.02 -0.87 8.23
C ILE A 54 5.61 -0.32 6.86
N LEU A 55 6.59 0.13 6.06
CA LEU A 55 6.43 0.35 4.62
C LEU A 55 6.76 -0.95 3.87
N HIS A 56 5.74 -1.63 3.36
CA HIS A 56 5.89 -2.98 2.78
C HIS A 56 5.54 -3.07 1.30
N SER A 57 4.77 -2.13 0.76
CA SER A 57 4.42 -2.11 -0.66
C SER A 57 5.01 -0.85 -1.29
N ILE A 58 5.74 -1.02 -2.39
CA ILE A 58 6.28 0.07 -3.21
C ILE A 58 5.88 -0.23 -4.66
N VAL A 59 5.06 0.64 -5.22
CA VAL A 59 4.56 0.53 -6.59
C VAL A 59 5.05 1.74 -7.37
N THR A 60 5.81 1.50 -8.44
CA THR A 60 6.37 2.57 -9.28
C THR A 60 5.62 2.65 -10.60
N HIS A 61 5.36 3.86 -11.08
CA HIS A 61 4.66 4.04 -12.35
C HIS A 61 5.54 3.54 -13.53
N PRO A 62 4.97 2.82 -14.51
CA PRO A 62 5.72 2.14 -15.56
C PRO A 62 6.28 3.08 -16.65
N ARG A 63 5.96 4.37 -16.62
CA ARG A 63 6.44 5.36 -17.61
C ARG A 63 6.94 6.66 -17.00
N ASP A 64 6.77 6.83 -15.69
CA ASP A 64 7.11 8.06 -14.98
C ASP A 64 7.77 7.66 -13.68
N LYS A 65 9.03 8.04 -13.48
CA LYS A 65 9.79 7.63 -12.30
C LYS A 65 9.46 8.49 -11.07
N GLU A 66 8.83 9.64 -11.28
CA GLU A 66 8.47 10.56 -10.21
C GLU A 66 7.20 10.10 -9.48
N GLN A 67 6.41 9.22 -10.12
CA GLN A 67 5.18 8.69 -9.58
C GLN A 67 5.39 7.37 -8.84
N ILE A 68 5.12 7.38 -7.54
CA ILE A 68 5.30 6.22 -6.64
C ILE A 68 4.12 6.15 -5.68
N TRP A 69 3.57 4.95 -5.49
CA TRP A 69 2.66 4.63 -4.40
C TRP A 69 3.35 3.76 -3.37
N VAL A 70 3.04 3.98 -2.10
CA VAL A 70 3.50 3.14 -0.99
C VAL A 70 2.34 2.67 -0.15
N GLY A 71 2.41 1.43 0.34
CA GLY A 71 1.47 0.87 1.30
C GLY A 71 2.13 0.70 2.67
N ILE A 72 1.46 1.21 3.70
CA ILE A 72 1.98 1.24 5.08
C ILE A 72 0.96 0.62 6.03
N SER A 73 1.43 -0.32 6.87
CA SER A 73 0.67 -0.89 7.99
C SER A 73 1.19 -0.30 9.29
N SER A 74 0.46 0.55 10.03
CA SER A 74 -0.82 1.18 9.70
C SER A 74 -0.61 2.68 9.45
N ALA A 75 -0.93 3.13 8.25
CA ALA A 75 -1.04 4.55 7.89
C ALA A 75 -1.83 4.72 6.59
N GLY A 76 -1.88 3.70 5.72
CA GLY A 76 -2.64 3.70 4.49
C GLY A 76 -1.75 3.66 3.25
N VAL A 77 -2.36 4.00 2.12
CA VAL A 77 -1.67 4.25 0.86
C VAL A 77 -1.28 5.73 0.78
N PHE A 78 -0.04 6.00 0.40
CA PHE A 78 0.45 7.34 0.08
C PHE A 78 0.99 7.36 -1.34
N TYR A 79 0.88 8.50 -2.00
CA TYR A 79 1.33 8.71 -3.37
C TYR A 79 2.17 9.98 -3.47
N THR A 80 3.18 9.94 -4.33
CA THR A 80 3.97 11.10 -4.75
C THR A 80 3.95 11.19 -6.27
N TRP A 81 4.01 12.41 -6.80
CA TRP A 81 4.15 12.71 -8.22
C TRP A 81 5.46 13.44 -8.56
N ASP A 82 6.29 13.73 -7.55
CA ASP A 82 7.47 14.59 -7.64
C ASP A 82 8.74 13.89 -7.10
N GLY A 83 8.77 12.56 -7.19
CA GLY A 83 9.94 11.76 -6.82
C GLY A 83 10.08 11.57 -5.31
N GLY A 84 9.02 11.83 -4.55
CA GLY A 84 8.97 11.67 -3.10
C GLY A 84 9.30 12.93 -2.30
N GLN A 85 9.29 14.11 -2.94
CA GLN A 85 9.42 15.39 -2.24
C GLN A 85 8.15 15.72 -1.46
N THR A 86 6.98 15.52 -2.07
CA THR A 86 5.68 15.63 -1.42
C THR A 86 4.86 14.36 -1.58
N TRP A 87 3.97 14.11 -0.62
CA TRP A 87 3.14 12.92 -0.55
C TRP A 87 1.71 13.31 -0.21
N GLU A 88 0.76 12.60 -0.80
CA GLU A 88 -0.67 12.73 -0.50
C GLU A 88 -1.28 11.37 -0.10
N PRO A 89 -2.19 11.34 0.88
CA PRO A 89 -2.91 10.14 1.24
C PRO A 89 -3.88 9.73 0.12
N ARG A 90 -3.99 8.42 -0.10
CA ARG A 90 -4.81 7.79 -1.15
C ARG A 90 -5.70 6.71 -0.56
N ASN A 91 -6.55 7.08 0.39
CA ASN A 91 -7.33 6.10 1.18
C ASN A 91 -8.86 6.23 1.07
N ARG A 92 -9.38 7.23 0.35
CA ARG A 92 -10.82 7.49 0.28
C ARG A 92 -11.59 6.26 -0.22
N GLY A 93 -12.59 5.83 0.54
CA GLY A 93 -13.37 4.61 0.26
C GLY A 93 -12.81 3.33 0.88
N THR A 94 -11.67 3.40 1.57
CA THR A 94 -11.05 2.27 2.28
C THR A 94 -11.42 2.31 3.76
N ARG A 95 -11.90 1.19 4.30
CA ARG A 95 -12.35 1.09 5.69
C ARG A 95 -11.17 0.94 6.67
N ALA A 96 -11.42 1.38 7.90
CA ALA A 96 -10.63 1.14 9.09
C ALA A 96 -11.59 0.77 10.24
N ASP A 97 -12.19 -0.42 10.15
CA ASP A 97 -13.28 -0.86 11.03
C ASP A 97 -12.86 -1.13 12.49
N PHE A 98 -11.56 -1.08 12.76
CA PHE A 98 -10.99 -1.06 14.12
C PHE A 98 -11.06 0.32 14.79
N LEU A 99 -11.49 1.37 14.08
CA LEU A 99 -11.75 2.69 14.64
C LEU A 99 -13.18 2.79 15.20
N PRO A 100 -13.47 3.79 16.06
CA PRO A 100 -14.81 4.00 16.58
C PRO A 100 -15.87 4.15 15.49
N GLU A 101 -17.11 3.75 15.81
CA GLU A 101 -18.25 3.88 14.90
C GLU A 101 -18.40 5.32 14.40
N GLY A 102 -18.63 5.46 13.09
CA GLY A 102 -18.72 6.76 12.41
C GLY A 102 -17.37 7.34 11.98
N GLN A 103 -16.25 6.69 12.32
CA GLN A 103 -14.89 7.10 11.93
C GLN A 103 -14.20 6.09 11.00
N ASN A 104 -14.96 5.15 10.42
CA ASN A 104 -14.45 4.02 9.63
C ASN A 104 -13.72 4.42 8.34
N TYR A 105 -13.81 5.67 7.88
CA TYR A 105 -13.20 6.15 6.64
C TYR A 105 -12.30 7.38 6.90
N PRO A 106 -11.21 7.24 7.69
CA PRO A 106 -10.31 8.34 7.93
C PRO A 106 -9.47 8.66 6.67
N GLU A 107 -8.85 9.83 6.63
CA GLU A 107 -7.92 10.21 5.56
C GLU A 107 -6.67 9.31 5.52
N PHE A 108 -6.21 8.86 6.70
CA PHE A 108 -5.07 7.97 6.90
C PHE A 108 -5.30 7.10 8.15
N GLY A 109 -4.46 6.10 8.34
CA GLY A 109 -4.52 5.16 9.47
C GLY A 109 -5.00 3.76 9.10
N GLN A 110 -5.37 3.54 7.84
CA GLN A 110 -5.72 2.22 7.32
C GLN A 110 -4.54 1.24 7.42
N CYS A 111 -4.85 -0.03 7.64
CA CYS A 111 -3.88 -1.10 7.69
C CYS A 111 -3.85 -1.84 6.34
N VAL A 112 -3.12 -1.29 5.37
CA VAL A 112 -2.91 -1.92 4.05
C VAL A 112 -2.06 -3.17 4.25
N HIS A 113 -2.38 -4.30 3.62
CA HIS A 113 -1.58 -5.52 3.68
C HIS A 113 -0.80 -5.79 2.40
N CYS A 114 -1.34 -5.40 1.24
CA CYS A 114 -0.66 -5.49 -0.04
C CYS A 114 -1.25 -4.46 -1.00
N LEU A 115 -0.40 -3.79 -1.78
CA LEU A 115 -0.79 -2.87 -2.85
C LEU A 115 -0.10 -3.28 -4.15
N VAL A 116 -0.87 -3.44 -5.22
CA VAL A 116 -0.39 -3.88 -6.53
C VAL A 116 -1.03 -3.06 -7.66
N MET A 117 -0.32 -2.93 -8.77
CA MET A 117 -0.79 -2.26 -9.99
C MET A 117 -1.26 -3.27 -11.03
N ALA A 118 -2.32 -2.93 -11.76
CA ALA A 118 -2.77 -3.72 -12.90
C ALA A 118 -1.80 -3.59 -14.09
N PRO A 119 -1.51 -4.68 -14.83
CA PRO A 119 -0.67 -4.59 -16.03
C PRO A 119 -1.31 -3.66 -17.07
N GLY A 120 -0.49 -2.80 -17.70
CA GLY A 120 -0.94 -1.95 -18.81
C GLY A 120 -1.97 -0.87 -18.47
N LYS A 121 -2.47 -0.78 -17.23
CA LYS A 121 -3.39 0.25 -16.74
C LYS A 121 -2.81 0.89 -15.47
N PRO A 122 -1.88 1.85 -15.57
CA PRO A 122 -1.14 2.35 -14.42
C PRO A 122 -2.00 3.11 -13.39
N ASP A 123 -3.18 3.61 -13.77
CA ASP A 123 -4.13 4.22 -12.83
C ASP A 123 -4.96 3.19 -12.06
N ARG A 124 -4.92 1.92 -12.48
CA ARG A 124 -5.64 0.85 -11.80
C ARG A 124 -4.76 0.16 -10.77
N LEU A 125 -5.18 0.28 -9.52
CA LEU A 125 -4.53 -0.32 -8.37
C LEU A 125 -5.51 -1.27 -7.66
N TYR A 126 -4.96 -2.32 -7.07
CA TYR A 126 -5.68 -3.21 -6.17
C TYR A 126 -4.98 -3.22 -4.82
N GLN A 127 -5.75 -3.32 -3.74
CA GLN A 127 -5.20 -3.56 -2.42
C GLN A 127 -5.96 -4.65 -1.67
N GLN A 128 -5.20 -5.48 -0.97
CA GLN A 128 -5.69 -6.21 0.19
C GLN A 128 -5.46 -5.31 1.41
N ASN A 129 -6.51 -5.04 2.16
CA ASN A 129 -6.49 -4.28 3.40
C ASN A 129 -6.88 -5.20 4.57
N HIS A 130 -6.59 -4.79 5.80
CA HIS A 130 -7.12 -5.41 7.00
C HIS A 130 -8.66 -5.43 6.99
N CYS A 131 -9.28 -4.37 6.49
CA CYS A 131 -10.73 -4.21 6.48
C CYS A 131 -11.33 -4.40 5.07
N GLY A 132 -10.82 -5.31 4.24
CA GLY A 132 -11.44 -5.65 2.94
C GLY A 132 -10.47 -5.70 1.76
N MET A 133 -11.03 -5.87 0.57
CA MET A 133 -10.30 -5.86 -0.71
C MET A 133 -10.87 -4.78 -1.62
N TYR A 134 -9.99 -4.02 -2.26
CA TYR A 134 -10.38 -2.81 -2.97
C TYR A 134 -9.71 -2.70 -4.34
N ARG A 135 -10.43 -2.05 -5.26
CA ARG A 135 -9.91 -1.56 -6.55
C ARG A 135 -10.02 -0.05 -6.61
N SER A 136 -9.02 0.61 -7.17
CA SER A 136 -9.10 1.98 -7.65
C SER A 136 -8.81 1.99 -9.15
N ASP A 137 -9.48 2.87 -9.88
CA ASP A 137 -9.28 3.11 -11.33
C ASP A 137 -8.70 4.51 -11.60
N ASP A 138 -8.30 5.24 -10.55
CA ASP A 138 -7.91 6.66 -10.59
C ASP A 138 -6.65 6.96 -9.75
N GLY A 139 -5.72 6.00 -9.69
CA GLY A 139 -4.43 6.15 -9.00
C GLY A 139 -4.56 6.19 -7.48
N GLY A 140 -5.57 5.51 -6.92
CA GLY A 140 -5.84 5.43 -5.49
C GLY A 140 -6.63 6.62 -4.93
N LYS A 141 -7.16 7.51 -5.77
CA LYS A 141 -7.95 8.66 -5.31
C LYS A 141 -9.28 8.23 -4.74
N ASN A 142 -9.92 7.21 -5.32
CA ASN A 142 -11.13 6.58 -4.81
C ASN A 142 -11.02 5.06 -4.90
N TRP A 143 -11.35 4.39 -3.80
CA TRP A 143 -11.36 2.94 -3.68
C TRP A 143 -12.78 2.40 -3.63
N GLN A 144 -13.02 1.33 -4.38
CA GLN A 144 -14.28 0.58 -4.41
C GLN A 144 -14.03 -0.80 -3.82
N SER A 145 -14.90 -1.23 -2.90
CA SER A 145 -14.86 -2.60 -2.37
C SER A 145 -15.15 -3.60 -3.49
N ILE A 146 -14.35 -4.66 -3.54
CA ILE A 146 -14.49 -5.81 -4.45
C ILE A 146 -14.68 -7.12 -3.67
N GLU A 147 -15.15 -7.05 -2.42
CA GLU A 147 -15.30 -8.20 -1.53
C GLU A 147 -16.52 -9.08 -1.83
N LYS A 148 -17.44 -8.60 -2.68
CA LYS A 148 -18.69 -9.29 -2.98
C LYS A 148 -18.41 -10.69 -3.56
N GLY A 149 -18.84 -11.72 -2.81
CA GLY A 149 -18.68 -13.13 -3.18
C GLY A 149 -17.41 -13.80 -2.63
N LEU A 150 -16.57 -13.08 -1.89
CA LEU A 150 -15.43 -13.67 -1.19
C LEU A 150 -15.88 -14.33 0.12
N PRO A 151 -15.24 -15.44 0.55
CA PRO A 151 -15.59 -16.14 1.79
C PRO A 151 -15.14 -15.39 3.06
N SER A 152 -14.27 -14.39 2.91
CA SER A 152 -13.78 -13.54 3.99
C SER A 152 -13.36 -12.18 3.42
N THR A 153 -13.35 -11.16 4.27
CA THR A 153 -12.86 -9.80 3.98
C THR A 153 -11.39 -9.59 4.37
N PHE A 154 -10.79 -10.59 5.03
CA PHE A 154 -9.44 -10.52 5.57
C PHE A 154 -8.47 -11.40 4.76
N GLY A 155 -7.23 -10.96 4.59
CA GLY A 155 -6.18 -11.66 3.85
C GLY A 155 -4.89 -10.83 3.85
N PHE A 156 -3.80 -11.34 3.27
CA PHE A 156 -2.53 -10.58 3.18
C PHE A 156 -2.04 -10.38 1.73
N PRO A 157 -1.65 -11.43 0.99
CA PRO A 157 -1.08 -11.25 -0.32
C PRO A 157 -2.16 -10.95 -1.37
N ALA A 158 -1.77 -10.16 -2.37
CA ALA A 158 -2.52 -9.96 -3.59
C ALA A 158 -1.54 -9.97 -4.78
N ALA A 159 -1.98 -10.46 -5.94
CA ALA A 159 -1.18 -10.44 -7.17
C ALA A 159 -2.07 -10.23 -8.38
N THR A 160 -1.68 -9.33 -9.29
CA THR A 160 -2.39 -9.12 -10.56
C THR A 160 -1.93 -10.14 -11.60
N HIS A 161 -2.84 -10.57 -12.48
CA HIS A 161 -2.43 -11.34 -13.65
C HIS A 161 -1.47 -10.49 -14.50
N PRO A 162 -0.40 -11.05 -15.10
CA PRO A 162 0.64 -10.23 -15.77
C PRO A 162 0.20 -9.61 -17.09
N ARG A 163 -0.94 -10.03 -17.66
CA ARG A 163 -1.43 -9.61 -18.99
C ARG A 163 -2.90 -9.21 -19.01
N ASP A 164 -3.57 -9.27 -17.86
CA ASP A 164 -4.98 -8.95 -17.77
C ASP A 164 -5.18 -8.01 -16.58
N ALA A 165 -5.61 -6.79 -16.90
CA ALA A 165 -5.79 -5.73 -15.94
C ALA A 165 -7.06 -5.89 -15.09
N ASP A 166 -7.91 -6.86 -15.40
CA ASP A 166 -9.16 -7.13 -14.71
C ASP A 166 -9.09 -8.39 -13.82
N THR A 167 -7.97 -9.12 -13.86
CA THR A 167 -7.75 -10.33 -13.05
C THR A 167 -6.79 -10.10 -11.88
N LEU A 168 -7.25 -10.42 -10.67
CA LEU A 168 -6.52 -10.35 -9.41
C LEU A 168 -6.62 -11.69 -8.66
N PHE A 169 -5.53 -12.14 -8.06
CA PHE A 169 -5.47 -13.26 -7.13
C PHE A 169 -5.35 -12.72 -5.70
N LEU A 170 -6.18 -13.25 -4.80
CA LEU A 170 -6.22 -12.93 -3.38
C LEU A 170 -6.13 -14.23 -2.59
N LEU A 171 -5.65 -14.15 -1.34
CA LEU A 171 -5.70 -15.28 -0.41
C LEU A 171 -6.51 -14.88 0.84
N PRO A 172 -7.85 -15.08 0.82
CA PRO A 172 -8.69 -14.83 1.98
C PRO A 172 -8.32 -15.75 3.15
N LEU A 173 -8.43 -15.23 4.37
CA LEU A 173 -8.13 -15.92 5.62
C LEU A 173 -9.27 -15.71 6.63
N ASN A 174 -9.38 -16.57 7.65
CA ASN A 174 -10.42 -16.57 8.68
C ASN A 174 -10.36 -15.39 9.70
N GLY A 175 -9.95 -14.21 9.26
CA GLY A 175 -9.84 -13.02 10.10
C GLY A 175 -8.50 -12.90 10.82
N ASP A 176 -8.37 -11.81 11.57
CA ASP A 176 -7.18 -11.47 12.33
C ASP A 176 -7.10 -12.15 13.70
N SER A 177 -8.25 -12.61 14.22
CA SER A 177 -8.45 -13.10 15.58
C SER A 177 -8.74 -14.60 15.69
N ALA A 178 -9.48 -15.19 14.74
CA ALA A 178 -9.78 -16.63 14.74
C ALA A 178 -8.66 -17.49 14.12
N GLY A 179 -7.61 -16.85 13.59
CA GLY A 179 -6.41 -17.50 13.05
C GLY A 179 -6.21 -17.25 11.55
N ARG A 180 -4.95 -17.23 11.12
CA ARG A 180 -4.54 -16.91 9.72
C ARG A 180 -4.53 -18.15 8.82
N TYR A 181 -5.66 -18.85 8.75
CA TYR A 181 -5.85 -20.01 7.86
C TYR A 181 -6.90 -19.69 6.79
N VAL A 182 -6.84 -20.39 5.65
CA VAL A 182 -7.84 -20.24 4.59
C VAL A 182 -9.22 -20.72 5.10
N PRO A 183 -10.32 -20.02 4.75
CA PRO A 183 -11.69 -20.41 5.08
C PRO A 183 -12.12 -21.76 4.49
#